data_AF-A0A7C7DRD9-F1
#
_entry.id   AF-A0A7C7DRD9-F1
#
_cell.length_a   1.000
_cell.length_b   1.000
_cell.length_c   1.000
_cell.angle_alpha   90.00
_cell.angle_beta   90.00
_cell.angle_gamma   90.00
#
_symmetry.space_group_name_H-M   'P 1'
#
loop_
_entity.id
_entity.type
_entity.pdbx_description
1 polymer ?
#
loop_
_entity_poly.entity_id
_entity_poly.type
_entity_poly.pdbx_seq_one_letter_code
_entity_poly.pdbx_strand_id
1 'polypeptide(L)'
;MKFTTTRLKAQILFAIILIFLSANLSGCWSRVEIEKMAFISMVGVDAAGPQELLVSFQIVNPSGFAQGGGGGGGQGGGGEKPFFVLSVKARSIPLALAKVSQESPHRVRFKQLNAIVLGEDLGREGVAHVVDFFVRHWEMRRSIWMVMAHGNAQEVLLKGA
;
A
#
# COMPACT_ATOMS: atom_id res chain seq x y z
N MET A 1 -43.66 -17.81 -48.15
CA MET A 1 -43.70 -16.88 -47.00
C MET A 1 -42.77 -17.26 -45.81
N LYS A 2 -41.81 -18.20 -45.95
CA LYS A 2 -40.89 -18.62 -44.85
C LYS A 2 -39.50 -17.94 -44.87
N PHE A 3 -39.16 -17.24 -45.96
CA PHE A 3 -37.83 -16.64 -46.14
C PHE A 3 -37.63 -15.34 -45.35
N THR A 4 -38.68 -14.55 -45.11
CA THR A 4 -38.63 -13.29 -44.37
C THR A 4 -38.44 -13.50 -42.86
N THR A 5 -39.09 -14.52 -42.28
CA THR A 5 -38.97 -14.85 -40.85
C THR A 5 -37.59 -15.43 -40.47
N THR A 6 -36.92 -16.11 -41.40
CA THR A 6 -35.57 -16.66 -41.18
C THR A 6 -34.51 -15.54 -41.15
N ARG A 7 -34.65 -14.53 -42.03
CA ARG A 7 -33.78 -13.35 -42.03
C ARG A 7 -33.99 -12.48 -40.78
N LEU A 8 -35.23 -12.31 -40.32
CA LEU A 8 -35.55 -11.56 -39.11
C LEU A 8 -34.95 -12.21 -37.84
N LYS A 9 -35.02 -13.54 -37.72
CA LYS A 9 -34.39 -14.28 -36.61
C LYS A 9 -32.87 -14.15 -36.60
N ALA A 10 -32.23 -14.21 -37.76
CA ALA A 10 -30.78 -14.01 -37.89
C ALA A 10 -30.35 -12.58 -37.52
N GLN A 11 -31.13 -11.56 -37.89
CA GLN A 11 -30.89 -10.17 -37.51
C GLN A 11 -31.04 -9.94 -36.00
N ILE A 12 -32.04 -10.57 -35.37
CA ILE A 12 -32.23 -10.50 -33.90
C ILE A 12 -31.06 -11.21 -33.18
N LEU A 13 -30.65 -12.39 -33.65
CA LEU A 13 -29.52 -13.12 -33.06
C LEU A 13 -28.20 -12.31 -33.18
N PHE A 14 -27.97 -11.69 -34.34
CA PHE A 14 -26.81 -10.83 -34.57
C PHE A 14 -26.81 -9.59 -33.66
N ALA A 15 -27.97 -8.95 -33.47
CA ALA A 15 -28.13 -7.83 -32.55
C ALA A 15 -27.85 -8.24 -31.08
N ILE A 16 -28.31 -9.42 -30.66
CA ILE A 16 -28.05 -9.97 -29.32
C ILE A 16 -26.54 -10.23 -29.12
N ILE A 17 -25.86 -10.79 -30.13
CA ILE A 17 -24.41 -11.03 -30.09
C ILE A 17 -23.63 -9.70 -30.00
N LEU A 18 -24.04 -8.68 -30.76
CA LEU A 18 -23.42 -7.35 -30.69
C LEU A 18 -23.61 -6.67 -29.33
N ILE A 19 -24.79 -6.80 -28.72
CA ILE A 19 -25.07 -6.28 -27.37
C ILE A 19 -24.25 -7.03 -26.31
N PHE A 20 -24.11 -8.35 -26.46
CA PHE A 20 -23.30 -9.16 -25.54
C PHE A 20 -21.81 -8.80 -25.63
N LEU A 21 -21.30 -8.61 -26.85
CA LEU A 21 -19.91 -8.18 -27.07
C LEU A 21 -19.65 -6.79 -26.48
N SER A 22 -20.54 -5.82 -26.68
CA SER A 22 -20.36 -4.46 -26.16
C SER A 22 -20.44 -4.37 -24.63
N ALA A 23 -21.29 -5.17 -23.99
CA ALA A 23 -21.36 -5.26 -22.53
C ALA A 23 -20.05 -5.77 -21.90
N ASN A 24 -19.33 -6.66 -22.59
CA ASN A 24 -18.07 -7.24 -22.14
C ASN A 24 -16.84 -6.35 -22.43
N LEU A 25 -16.98 -5.21 -23.11
CA LEU A 25 -15.88 -4.26 -23.37
C LEU A 25 -15.59 -3.29 -22.20
N SER A 26 -16.24 -3.44 -21.05
CA SER A 26 -16.03 -2.62 -19.85
C SER A 26 -14.76 -3.01 -19.07
N GLY A 27 -13.59 -2.91 -19.72
CA GLY A 27 -12.31 -3.41 -19.21
C GLY A 27 -11.58 -2.57 -18.14
N CYS A 28 -12.20 -1.53 -17.55
CA CYS A 28 -11.48 -0.61 -16.65
C CYS A 28 -12.14 -0.41 -15.27
N TRP A 29 -12.89 -1.39 -14.76
CA TRP A 29 -13.58 -1.29 -13.47
C TRP A 29 -12.65 -1.16 -12.24
N SER A 30 -11.36 -1.49 -12.36
CA SER A 30 -10.41 -1.51 -11.23
C SER A 30 -9.24 -0.54 -11.37
N ARG A 31 -9.36 0.52 -12.17
CA ARG A 31 -8.31 1.54 -12.27
C ARG A 31 -8.25 2.35 -10.99
N VAL A 32 -7.11 2.27 -10.30
CA VAL A 32 -6.75 3.20 -9.23
C VAL A 32 -5.62 4.07 -9.77
N GLU A 33 -5.87 5.37 -9.81
CA GLU A 33 -4.90 6.38 -10.25
C GLU A 33 -3.70 6.43 -9.30
N ILE A 34 -2.50 6.69 -9.84
CA ILE A 34 -1.24 6.69 -9.08
C ILE A 34 -1.23 7.83 -8.06
N GLU A 35 -1.84 8.94 -8.44
CA GLU A 35 -2.04 10.14 -7.65
C GLU A 35 -2.95 9.89 -6.44
N LYS A 36 -3.75 8.80 -6.46
CA LYS A 36 -4.63 8.37 -5.35
C LYS A 36 -4.02 7.24 -4.51
N MET A 37 -2.77 6.86 -4.76
CA MET A 37 -2.06 5.80 -4.04
C MET A 37 -1.00 6.36 -3.10
N ALA A 38 -0.97 5.83 -1.88
CA ALA A 38 0.09 6.06 -0.91
C ALA A 38 0.97 4.80 -0.88
N PHE A 39 2.22 4.93 -1.32
CA PHE A 39 3.16 3.82 -1.33
C PHE A 39 3.87 3.72 0.01
N ILE A 40 3.74 2.57 0.68
CA ILE A 40 4.53 2.28 1.87
C ILE A 40 5.90 1.75 1.43
N SER A 41 6.97 2.40 1.89
CA SER A 41 8.35 1.95 1.69
C SER A 41 8.86 1.09 2.85
N MET A 42 8.51 1.46 4.09
CA MET A 42 8.89 0.73 5.29
C MET A 42 7.74 0.66 6.29
N VAL A 43 7.69 -0.44 7.06
CA VAL A 43 6.78 -0.58 8.20
C VAL A 43 7.62 -0.79 9.46
N GLY A 44 7.35 -0.01 10.49
CA GLY A 44 7.87 -0.19 11.84
C GLY A 44 6.80 -0.82 12.72
N VAL A 45 7.18 -1.79 13.56
CA VAL A 45 6.29 -2.37 14.56
C VAL A 45 7.00 -2.37 15.90
N ASP A 46 6.43 -1.64 16.86
CA ASP A 46 6.93 -1.54 18.23
C ASP A 46 5.88 -2.05 19.22
N ALA A 47 6.35 -2.49 20.39
CA ALA A 47 5.46 -2.76 21.53
C ALA A 47 5.00 -1.42 22.14
N ALA A 48 3.70 -1.28 22.40
CA ALA A 48 3.10 -0.04 22.93
C ALA A 48 2.42 -0.23 24.30
N GLY A 49 2.48 -1.44 24.85
CA GLY A 49 1.84 -1.84 26.10
C GLY A 49 1.31 -3.27 26.01
N PRO A 50 0.62 -3.76 27.05
CA PRO A 50 0.10 -5.13 27.08
C PRO A 50 -0.83 -5.40 25.90
N GLN A 51 -0.42 -6.27 24.97
CA GLN A 51 -1.18 -6.64 23.77
C GLN A 51 -1.52 -5.45 22.85
N GLU A 52 -0.74 -4.37 22.90
CA GLU A 52 -0.90 -3.23 21.99
C GLU A 52 0.40 -2.99 21.21
N LEU A 53 0.24 -2.75 19.92
CA LEU A 53 1.32 -2.45 18.99
C LEU A 53 1.25 -0.98 18.59
N LEU A 54 2.40 -0.35 18.45
CA LEU A 54 2.57 0.88 17.71
C LEU A 54 3.07 0.51 16.32
N VAL A 55 2.23 0.74 15.30
CA VAL A 55 2.58 0.43 13.92
C VAL A 55 2.81 1.74 13.18
N SER A 56 4.01 1.88 12.64
CA SER A 56 4.48 3.04 11.90
C SER A 56 4.60 2.72 10.43
N PHE A 57 4.01 3.55 9.57
CA PHE A 57 4.04 3.40 8.12
C PHE A 57 4.82 4.56 7.53
N GLN A 58 5.94 4.26 6.89
CA GLN A 58 6.67 5.24 6.10
C GLN A 58 6.06 5.31 4.70
N ILE A 59 5.33 6.40 4.44
CA ILE A 59 4.65 6.65 3.19
C ILE A 59 5.50 7.60 2.35
N VAL A 60 5.79 7.20 1.12
CA VAL A 60 6.56 7.98 0.17
C VAL A 60 5.69 9.11 -0.38
N ASN A 61 6.21 10.34 -0.38
CA ASN A 61 5.59 11.48 -1.02
C ASN A 61 6.32 11.82 -2.33
N PRO A 62 5.71 11.55 -3.50
CA PRO A 62 6.32 11.82 -4.81
C PRO A 62 6.71 13.30 -5.02
N SER A 63 5.97 14.25 -4.41
CA SER A 63 6.23 15.68 -4.60
C SER A 63 7.57 16.13 -4.01
N GLY A 64 8.09 15.42 -3.00
CA GLY A 64 9.40 15.71 -2.39
C GLY A 64 10.59 15.34 -3.27
N PHE A 65 10.43 14.43 -4.25
CA PHE A 65 11.53 14.07 -5.17
C PHE A 65 11.78 15.14 -6.23
N ALA A 66 10.78 15.96 -6.57
CA ALA A 66 10.91 17.01 -7.58
C ALA A 66 11.88 18.13 -7.16
N GLN A 67 12.17 18.26 -5.86
CA GLN A 67 13.03 19.32 -5.32
C GLN A 67 14.52 18.95 -5.28
N GLY A 68 14.87 17.68 -5.53
CA GLY A 68 16.26 17.19 -5.49
C GLY A 68 16.95 17.06 -6.86
N GLY A 69 16.24 17.31 -7.96
CA GLY A 69 16.71 17.08 -9.33
C GLY A 69 16.97 18.37 -10.11
N GLY A 70 17.89 19.22 -9.65
CA GLY A 70 18.25 20.41 -10.43
C GLY A 70 19.29 21.31 -9.77
N GLY A 71 20.57 21.11 -10.13
CA GLY A 71 21.58 22.15 -10.29
C GLY A 71 21.96 23.06 -9.11
N GLY A 72 23.21 22.94 -8.67
CA GLY A 72 24.00 24.09 -8.20
C GLY A 72 24.07 24.28 -6.69
N GLY A 73 25.29 24.51 -6.21
CA GLY A 73 25.66 24.61 -4.79
C GLY A 73 24.81 25.58 -3.96
N GLY A 74 24.54 25.20 -2.71
CA GLY A 74 23.85 26.03 -1.74
C GLY A 74 23.73 25.31 -0.40
N GLN A 75 24.28 25.94 0.63
CA GLN A 75 24.46 25.44 1.99
C GLN A 75 23.14 25.53 2.79
N GLY A 76 22.80 24.47 3.53
CA GLY A 76 21.98 24.52 4.75
C GLY A 76 20.45 24.69 4.63
N GLY A 77 19.71 23.70 5.13
CA GLY A 77 18.38 23.90 5.74
C GLY A 77 17.19 23.19 5.06
N GLY A 78 16.78 22.06 5.65
CA GLY A 78 15.36 21.67 5.70
C GLY A 78 14.66 21.32 4.37
N GLY A 79 15.28 20.52 3.50
CA GLY A 79 14.52 19.85 2.44
C GLY A 79 13.51 18.89 3.06
N GLU A 80 12.22 19.07 2.75
CA GLU A 80 11.15 18.18 3.21
C GLU A 80 11.50 16.75 2.76
N LYS A 81 11.59 15.82 3.72
CA LYS A 81 11.94 14.43 3.39
C LYS A 81 10.93 13.92 2.37
N PRO A 82 11.34 13.13 1.35
CA PRO A 82 10.43 12.62 0.33
C PRO A 82 9.51 11.50 0.86
N PHE A 83 9.29 11.48 2.17
CA PHE A 83 8.44 10.55 2.89
C PHE A 83 7.96 11.20 4.19
N PHE A 84 6.83 10.70 4.69
CA PHE A 84 6.35 10.98 6.04
C PHE A 84 6.04 9.66 6.75
N VAL A 85 6.02 9.69 8.09
CA VAL A 85 5.73 8.51 8.92
C VAL A 85 4.42 8.74 9.64
N LEU A 86 3.44 7.86 9.39
CA LEU A 86 2.18 7.84 10.14
C LEU A 86 2.22 6.69 11.12
N SER A 87 1.95 6.94 12.40
CA SER A 87 1.99 5.92 13.45
C SER A 87 0.65 5.79 14.14
N VAL A 88 0.17 4.56 14.28
CA VAL A 88 -1.11 4.26 14.92
C VAL A 88 -0.93 3.18 15.98
N LYS A 89 -1.63 3.35 17.10
CA LYS A 89 -1.73 2.31 18.12
C LYS A 89 -2.88 1.36 17.80
N ALA A 90 -2.63 0.07 17.80
CA ALA A 90 -3.64 -0.95 17.54
C ALA A 90 -3.27 -2.29 18.18
N ARG A 91 -4.29 -3.10 18.48
CA ARG A 91 -4.10 -4.46 19.02
C ARG A 91 -3.60 -5.47 17.97
N SER A 92 -3.63 -5.11 16.69
CA SER A 92 -3.18 -5.96 15.59
C SER A 92 -2.84 -5.14 14.35
N ILE A 93 -2.00 -5.68 13.48
CA ILE A 93 -1.60 -5.03 12.22
C ILE A 93 -2.80 -4.80 11.27
N PRO A 94 -3.77 -5.72 11.12
CA PRO A 94 -5.01 -5.44 10.37
C PRO A 94 -5.78 -4.22 10.89
N LEU A 95 -5.86 -4.05 12.22
CA LEU A 95 -6.54 -2.90 12.81
C LEU A 95 -5.74 -1.61 12.59
N ALA A 96 -4.41 -1.66 12.66
CA ALA A 96 -3.56 -0.54 12.31
C ALA A 96 -3.77 -0.10 10.85
N LEU A 97 -3.85 -1.06 9.92
CA LEU A 97 -4.14 -0.79 8.51
C LEU A 97 -5.51 -0.16 8.30
N ALA A 98 -6.53 -0.63 9.02
CA ALA A 98 -7.86 -0.06 8.96
C ALA A 98 -7.88 1.40 9.45
N LYS A 99 -7.18 1.70 10.57
CA LYS A 99 -7.05 3.06 11.10
C LYS A 99 -6.31 4.00 10.14
N VAL A 100 -5.17 3.56 9.63
CA VAL A 100 -4.40 4.35 8.65
C VAL A 100 -5.19 4.59 7.36
N SER A 101 -6.00 3.63 6.92
CA SER A 101 -6.87 3.81 5.76
C SER A 101 -8.02 4.79 6.00
N GLN A 102 -8.37 5.09 7.26
CA GLN A 102 -9.33 6.13 7.61
C GLN A 102 -8.68 7.52 7.70
N GLU A 103 -7.42 7.58 8.14
CA GLU A 103 -6.67 8.83 8.27
C GLU A 103 -6.07 9.29 6.93
N SER A 104 -5.71 8.35 6.05
CA SER A 104 -5.14 8.67 4.74
C SER A 104 -6.22 8.80 3.66
N PRO A 105 -6.26 9.92 2.91
CA PRO A 105 -7.16 10.05 1.76
C PRO A 105 -6.75 9.15 0.58
N HIS A 106 -5.54 8.58 0.62
CA HIS A 106 -4.98 7.75 -0.44
C HIS A 106 -5.09 6.26 -0.07
N ARG A 107 -5.31 5.41 -1.07
CA ARG A 107 -5.27 3.96 -0.85
C ARG A 107 -3.84 3.51 -0.59
N VAL A 108 -3.61 3.02 0.60
CA VAL A 108 -2.33 2.51 1.07
C VAL A 108 -2.00 1.19 0.38
N ARG A 109 -0.80 1.06 -0.17
CA ARG A 109 -0.34 -0.13 -0.91
C ARG A 109 1.04 -0.58 -0.44
N PHE A 110 1.23 -1.89 -0.33
CA PHE A 110 2.49 -2.52 0.07
C PHE A 110 3.40 -2.90 -1.10
N LYS A 111 3.01 -2.58 -2.34
CA LYS A 111 3.75 -2.98 -3.55
C LYS A 111 5.22 -2.53 -3.56
N GLN A 112 5.56 -1.45 -2.87
CA GLN A 112 6.91 -0.90 -2.77
C GLN A 112 7.54 -1.08 -1.39
N LEU A 113 6.98 -1.97 -0.56
CA LEU A 113 7.54 -2.26 0.75
C LEU A 113 8.90 -2.93 0.58
N ASN A 114 9.94 -2.32 1.14
CA ASN A 114 11.32 -2.80 1.06
C ASN A 114 11.76 -3.46 2.37
N ALA A 115 11.33 -2.93 3.51
CA ALA A 115 11.72 -3.43 4.81
C ALA A 115 10.59 -3.36 5.86
N ILE A 116 10.61 -4.33 6.77
CA ILE A 116 9.82 -4.37 7.99
C ILE A 116 10.82 -4.28 9.13
N VAL A 117 10.70 -3.24 9.95
CA VAL A 117 11.54 -2.97 11.10
C VAL A 117 10.77 -3.34 12.35
N LEU A 118 11.32 -4.25 13.16
CA LEU A 118 10.75 -4.70 14.42
C LEU A 118 11.50 -4.05 15.57
N GLY A 119 10.79 -3.41 16.49
CA GLY A 119 11.38 -2.82 17.69
C GLY A 119 12.05 -3.87 18.57
N GLU A 120 13.05 -3.44 19.33
CA GLU A 120 13.82 -4.33 20.20
C GLU A 120 12.94 -4.99 21.28
N ASP A 121 12.07 -4.21 21.92
CA ASP A 121 11.17 -4.69 22.98
C ASP A 121 10.17 -5.72 22.43
N LEU A 122 9.61 -5.47 21.24
CA LEU A 122 8.76 -6.43 20.53
C LEU A 122 9.54 -7.71 20.16
N GLY A 123 10.80 -7.55 19.79
CA GLY A 123 11.73 -8.66 19.56
C GLY A 123 11.88 -9.57 20.77
N ARG A 124 11.95 -8.98 21.97
CA ARG A 124 12.08 -9.68 23.26
C ARG A 124 10.77 -10.35 23.69
N GLU A 125 9.63 -9.72 23.44
CA GLU A 125 8.30 -10.28 23.74
C GLU A 125 7.91 -11.43 22.80
N GLY A 126 8.39 -11.38 21.56
CA GLY A 126 8.19 -12.41 20.55
C GLY A 126 7.44 -11.88 19.32
N VAL A 127 8.02 -12.15 18.15
CA VAL A 127 7.57 -11.55 16.88
C VAL A 127 6.64 -12.44 16.06
N ALA A 128 6.38 -13.68 16.49
CA ALA A 128 5.68 -14.69 15.69
C ALA A 128 4.31 -14.21 15.17
N HIS A 129 3.55 -13.49 16.00
CA HIS A 129 2.24 -12.96 15.64
C HIS A 129 2.30 -11.85 14.57
N VAL A 130 3.36 -11.03 14.59
CA VAL A 130 3.64 -10.00 13.57
C VAL A 130 4.10 -10.64 12.27
N VAL A 131 5.02 -11.60 12.36
CA VAL A 131 5.56 -12.32 11.20
C VAL A 131 4.46 -13.13 10.50
N ASP A 132 3.59 -13.82 11.24
CA ASP A 132 2.49 -14.61 10.68
C ASP A 132 1.57 -13.76 9.80
N PHE A 133 1.24 -12.54 10.23
CA PHE A 133 0.47 -11.60 9.42
C PHE A 133 1.17 -11.28 8.10
N PHE A 134 2.44 -10.89 8.15
CA PHE A 134 3.17 -10.48 6.95
C PHE A 134 3.45 -11.62 5.98
N VAL A 135 3.63 -12.85 6.47
CA VAL A 135 3.81 -14.04 5.61
C VAL A 135 2.50 -14.43 4.92
N ARG A 136 1.35 -14.24 5.58
CA ARG A 136 0.03 -14.60 5.03
C ARG A 136 -0.58 -13.54 4.13
N HIS A 137 -0.14 -12.29 4.23
CA HIS A 137 -0.76 -11.19 3.50
C HIS A 137 -0.43 -11.21 2.01
N TRP A 138 -1.45 -11.18 1.16
CA TRP A 138 -1.34 -11.40 -0.28
C TRP A 138 -0.55 -10.33 -1.04
N GLU A 139 -0.41 -9.11 -0.51
CA GLU A 139 0.40 -8.04 -1.12
C GLU A 139 1.91 -8.16 -0.81
N MET A 140 2.32 -9.08 0.07
CA MET A 140 3.69 -9.16 0.58
C MET A 140 4.61 -9.95 -0.35
N ARG A 141 5.71 -9.33 -0.74
CA ARG A 141 6.79 -10.01 -1.49
C ARG A 141 7.65 -10.81 -0.51
N ARG A 142 7.99 -12.05 -0.86
CA ARG A 142 8.89 -12.91 -0.06
C ARG A 142 10.32 -12.37 0.08
N SER A 143 10.71 -11.40 -0.73
CA SER A 143 12.04 -10.77 -0.73
C SER A 143 12.13 -9.52 0.15
N ILE A 144 11.12 -9.21 0.96
CA ILE A 144 11.11 -8.05 1.85
C ILE A 144 12.07 -8.31 3.01
N TRP A 145 12.91 -7.32 3.33
CA TRP A 145 13.81 -7.42 4.47
C TRP A 145 13.01 -7.33 5.77
N MET A 146 13.30 -8.22 6.70
CA MET A 146 12.79 -8.12 8.07
C MET A 146 13.99 -7.95 8.99
N VAL A 147 14.03 -6.81 9.69
CA VAL A 147 15.18 -6.39 10.49
C VAL A 147 14.71 -6.01 11.89
N MET A 148 15.61 -6.15 12.86
CA MET A 148 15.37 -5.72 14.23
C MET A 148 16.08 -4.38 14.45
N ALA A 149 15.35 -3.40 14.98
CA ALA A 149 15.93 -2.13 15.41
C ALA A 149 16.63 -2.30 16.77
N HIS A 150 17.69 -1.53 16.98
CA HIS A 150 18.16 -1.22 18.33
C HIS A 150 17.29 -0.08 18.88
N GLY A 151 16.51 -0.38 19.93
CA GLY A 151 15.46 0.50 20.42
C GLY A 151 14.18 0.47 19.56
N ASN A 152 13.68 1.65 19.18
CA ASN A 152 12.34 1.82 18.62
C ASN A 152 12.35 1.87 17.07
N ALA A 153 11.46 1.12 16.43
CA ALA A 153 11.34 1.03 14.97
C ALA A 153 10.82 2.34 14.36
N GLN A 154 9.90 3.06 15.00
CA GLN A 154 9.43 4.38 14.54
C GLN A 154 10.60 5.36 14.35
N GLU A 155 11.57 5.38 15.28
CA GLU A 155 12.74 6.25 15.17
C GLU A 155 13.62 5.92 13.97
N VAL A 156 13.82 4.63 13.69
CA VAL A 156 14.57 4.16 12.51
C VAL A 156 13.88 4.64 11.23
N LEU A 157 12.55 4.52 11.16
CA LEU A 157 11.75 4.99 10.03
C LEU A 157 11.84 6.52 9.84
N LEU A 158 11.89 7.28 10.93
CA LEU A 158 12.00 8.74 10.88
C LEU A 158 13.37 9.21 10.41
N LYS A 159 14.46 8.52 10.76
CA LYS A 159 15.82 8.86 10.34
C LYS A 159 16.01 8.65 8.83
N GLY A 160 15.32 7.66 8.26
CA GLY A 160 15.53 7.24 6.88
C GLY A 160 16.79 6.38 6.78
N ALA A 161 16.72 5.30 6.01
CA ALA A 161 17.89 4.50 5.66
C ALA A 161 18.81 5.30 4.73
#